data_AF-A0A853MFB7-F1
#
_entry.id   AF-A0A853MFB7-F1
#
_cell.length_a   1.000
_cell.length_b   1.000
_cell.length_c   1.000
_cell.angle_alpha   90.00
_cell.angle_beta   90.00
_cell.angle_gamma   90.00
#
_symmetry.space_group_name_H-M   'P 1'
#
loop_
_entity.id
_entity.type
_entity.pdbx_description
1 polymer ?
#
loop_
_entity_poly.entity_id
_entity_poly.type
_entity_poly.pdbx_seq_one_letter_code
_entity_poly.pdbx_strand_id
1 'polypeptide(L)'
;MATTADEVWKLLGELIESQKETERKFQETERLLREQSQETDRKFQETERLLREQSQETDRKFQETERLLREQSQETDRKFQETDRLLREESKRVNNQIGQLGNRLGEFVESQVRPAAVKLFQERGIAVKEIASNTYIQTGKEGLEIDLLVINSSDIILIEAKSKVSEDDVNEHLERLSKFKRFFPRYESYRVLGAVAGMVIPLDVSRYAYRKGLFVIGQSGDNLVILNDDKFRPRGW
;
A
#
# COMPACT_ATOMS: atom_id res chain seq x y z
N MET A 1 90.81 -79.34 -11.55
CA MET A 1 91.77 -78.23 -11.39
C MET A 1 91.71 -77.82 -9.93
N ALA A 2 92.80 -78.03 -9.19
CA ALA A 2 92.82 -77.81 -7.75
C ALA A 2 93.12 -76.34 -7.48
N THR A 3 92.19 -75.62 -6.85
CA THR A 3 92.42 -74.28 -6.31
C THR A 3 93.58 -74.34 -5.32
N THR A 4 94.56 -73.47 -5.53
CA THR A 4 95.73 -73.39 -4.66
C THR A 4 95.38 -72.65 -3.36
N ALA A 5 96.05 -72.97 -2.25
CA ALA A 5 95.77 -72.35 -0.95
C ALA A 5 95.86 -70.80 -0.99
N ASP A 6 96.72 -70.25 -1.85
CA ASP A 6 96.86 -68.81 -2.06
C ASP A 6 95.65 -68.16 -2.76
N GLU A 7 95.00 -68.87 -3.69
CA GLU A 7 93.77 -68.39 -4.34
C GLU A 7 92.59 -68.35 -3.35
N VAL A 8 92.54 -69.31 -2.42
CA VAL A 8 91.52 -69.34 -1.35
C VAL A 8 91.70 -68.18 -0.37
N TRP A 9 92.93 -67.86 0.03
CA TRP A 9 93.23 -66.71 0.90
C TRP A 9 92.95 -65.37 0.22
N LYS A 10 93.22 -65.26 -1.08
CA LYS A 10 92.89 -64.06 -1.86
C LYS A 10 91.38 -63.84 -1.96
N LEU A 11 90.61 -64.87 -2.27
CA LEU A 11 89.14 -64.81 -2.30
C LEU A 11 88.54 -64.50 -0.91
N LEU A 12 89.11 -65.04 0.17
CA LEU A 12 88.73 -64.69 1.54
C LEU A 12 89.01 -63.21 1.87
N GLY A 13 90.15 -62.68 1.43
CA GLY A 13 90.48 -61.26 1.58
C GLY A 13 89.52 -60.35 0.81
N GLU A 14 89.20 -60.71 -0.44
CA GLU A 14 88.22 -59.99 -1.28
C GLU A 14 86.80 -60.06 -0.70
N LEU A 15 86.40 -61.20 -0.11
CA LEU A 15 85.12 -61.36 0.56
C LEU A 15 85.03 -60.51 1.84
N ILE A 16 86.11 -60.43 2.62
CA ILE A 16 86.17 -59.59 3.84
C ILE A 16 86.07 -58.10 3.46
N GLU A 17 86.78 -57.65 2.42
CA GLU A 17 86.67 -56.27 1.95
C GLU A 17 85.29 -55.98 1.35
N SER A 18 84.71 -56.91 0.58
CA SER A 18 83.33 -56.81 0.09
C SER A 18 82.31 -56.69 1.23
N GLN A 19 82.47 -57.46 2.32
CA GLN A 19 81.60 -57.33 3.48
C GLN A 19 81.77 -55.98 4.19
N LYS A 20 83.00 -55.49 4.38
CA LYS A 20 83.24 -54.15 4.96
C LYS A 20 82.63 -53.04 4.11
N GLU A 21 82.70 -53.17 2.79
CA GLU A 21 82.12 -52.19 1.87
C GLU A 21 80.58 -52.23 1.90
N THR A 22 80.00 -53.43 2.04
CA THR A 22 78.55 -53.61 2.20
C THR A 22 78.05 -53.03 3.52
N GLU A 23 78.77 -53.27 4.61
CA GLU A 23 78.47 -52.71 5.94
C GLU A 23 78.52 -51.18 5.92
N ARG A 24 79.53 -50.59 5.27
CA ARG A 24 79.62 -49.13 5.09
C ARG A 24 78.44 -48.57 4.29
N LYS A 25 78.10 -49.20 3.16
CA LYS A 25 76.94 -48.78 2.34
C LYS A 25 75.63 -48.94 3.10
N PHE A 26 75.49 -49.98 3.91
CA PHE A 26 74.32 -50.19 4.76
C PHE A 26 74.18 -49.09 5.82
N GLN A 27 75.26 -48.76 6.54
CA GLN A 27 75.27 -47.67 7.52
C GLN A 27 74.99 -46.30 6.88
N GLU A 28 75.53 -46.05 5.70
CA GLU A 28 75.25 -44.83 4.94
C GLU A 28 73.78 -44.77 4.50
N THR A 29 73.21 -45.88 4.05
CA THR A 29 71.79 -45.99 3.67
C THR A 29 70.89 -45.78 4.88
N GLU A 30 71.16 -46.41 6.03
CA GLU A 30 70.40 -46.20 7.27
C GLU A 30 70.43 -44.74 7.72
N ARG A 31 71.60 -44.11 7.63
CA ARG A 31 71.75 -42.70 7.98
C ARG A 31 70.90 -41.81 7.07
N LEU A 32 70.97 -42.04 5.76
CA LEU A 32 70.22 -41.26 4.76
C LEU A 32 68.71 -41.48 4.93
N LEU A 33 68.28 -42.72 5.24
CA LEU A 33 66.88 -43.04 5.54
C LEU A 33 66.40 -42.35 6.83
N ARG A 34 67.22 -42.30 7.88
CA ARG A 34 66.91 -41.56 9.11
C ARG A 34 66.77 -40.06 8.86
N GLU A 35 67.71 -39.47 8.12
CA GLU A 35 67.67 -38.04 7.79
C GLU A 35 66.41 -37.72 6.96
N GLN A 36 66.09 -38.55 5.96
CA GLN A 36 64.90 -38.38 5.13
C GLN A 36 63.59 -38.58 5.91
N SER A 37 63.54 -39.54 6.83
CA SER A 37 62.40 -39.72 7.74
C SER A 37 62.20 -38.52 8.64
N GLN A 38 63.27 -37.98 9.23
CA GLN A 38 63.19 -36.78 10.08
C GLN A 38 62.77 -35.54 9.29
N GLU A 39 63.24 -35.38 8.05
CA GLU A 39 62.81 -34.28 7.19
C GLU A 39 61.33 -34.41 6.81
N THR A 40 60.87 -35.63 6.54
CA THR A 40 59.46 -35.92 6.23
C THR A 40 58.57 -35.61 7.43
N ASP A 41 58.96 -36.03 8.64
CA ASP A 41 58.22 -35.72 9.87
C ASP A 41 58.12 -34.21 10.12
N ARG A 42 59.21 -33.47 9.89
CA ARG A 42 59.21 -32.00 10.01
C ARG A 42 58.27 -31.35 9.01
N LYS A 43 58.32 -31.75 7.74
CA LYS A 43 57.42 -31.22 6.69
C LYS A 43 55.96 -31.56 7.00
N PHE A 44 55.70 -32.75 7.53
CA PHE A 44 54.36 -33.15 7.92
C PHE A 44 53.83 -32.29 9.07
N GLN A 45 54.62 -32.08 10.13
CA GLN A 45 54.26 -31.20 11.25
C GLN A 45 54.03 -29.75 10.81
N GLU A 46 54.86 -29.23 9.91
CA GLU A 46 54.70 -27.88 9.35
C GLU A 46 53.42 -27.77 8.51
N THR A 47 53.12 -28.78 7.69
CA THR A 47 51.89 -28.85 6.89
C THR A 47 50.66 -28.91 7.80
N GLU A 48 50.69 -29.73 8.85
CA GLU A 48 49.58 -29.85 9.79
C GLU A 48 49.33 -28.53 10.54
N ARG A 49 50.41 -27.82 10.90
CA ARG A 49 50.33 -26.50 11.53
C ARG A 49 49.70 -25.47 10.59
N LEU A 50 50.17 -25.38 9.35
CA LEU A 50 49.61 -24.50 8.33
C LEU A 50 48.12 -24.77 8.09
N LEU A 51 47.74 -26.06 8.01
CA LEU A 51 46.35 -26.45 7.82
C LEU A 51 45.47 -26.00 9.01
N ARG A 52 45.96 -26.17 10.25
CA ARG A 52 45.25 -25.74 11.46
C ARG A 52 45.11 -24.21 11.50
N GLU A 53 46.15 -23.47 11.20
CA GLU A 53 46.12 -22.00 11.16
C GLU A 53 45.13 -21.50 10.09
N GLN A 54 45.16 -22.09 8.89
CA GLN A 54 44.24 -21.75 7.81
C GLN A 54 42.78 -22.11 8.14
N SER A 55 42.54 -23.24 8.80
CA SER A 55 41.20 -23.63 9.26
C SER A 55 40.67 -22.63 10.29
N GLN A 56 41.48 -22.24 11.27
CA GLN A 56 41.07 -21.25 12.28
C GLN A 56 40.79 -19.86 11.68
N GLU A 57 41.60 -19.44 10.70
CA GLU A 57 41.36 -18.18 9.99
C GLU A 57 40.06 -18.24 9.18
N THR A 58 39.78 -19.37 8.54
CA THR A 58 38.55 -19.59 7.79
C THR A 58 37.32 -19.56 8.71
N ASP A 59 37.38 -20.23 9.86
CA ASP A 59 36.30 -20.20 10.86
C ASP A 59 36.03 -18.79 11.38
N ARG A 60 37.08 -18.00 11.63
CA ARG A 60 36.94 -16.60 12.06
C ARG A 60 36.28 -15.73 10.98
N LYS A 61 36.73 -15.84 9.73
CA LYS A 61 36.12 -15.11 8.61
C LYS A 61 34.67 -15.50 8.39
N PHE A 62 34.34 -16.78 8.57
CA PHE A 62 32.96 -17.26 8.46
C PHE A 62 32.08 -16.66 9.55
N GLN A 63 32.52 -16.68 10.82
CA GLN A 63 31.79 -16.08 11.95
C GLN A 63 31.60 -14.57 11.78
N GLU A 64 32.61 -13.86 11.30
CA GLU A 64 32.53 -12.43 11.01
C GLU A 64 31.53 -12.13 9.89
N THR A 65 31.56 -12.92 8.82
CA THR A 65 30.60 -12.81 7.70
C THR A 65 29.17 -13.08 8.16
N GLU A 66 28.95 -14.11 8.97
CA GLU A 66 27.64 -14.44 9.50
C GLU A 66 27.10 -13.32 10.40
N ARG A 67 27.97 -12.74 11.24
CA ARG A 67 27.62 -11.60 12.09
C ARG A 67 27.22 -10.38 11.24
N LEU A 68 28.01 -10.04 10.23
CA LEU A 68 27.75 -8.88 9.37
C LEU A 68 26.45 -9.05 8.58
N LEU A 69 26.17 -10.25 8.07
CA LEU A 69 24.90 -10.60 7.42
C LEU A 69 23.72 -10.46 8.37
N ARG A 70 23.83 -10.93 9.62
CA ARG A 70 22.77 -10.79 10.62
C ARG A 70 22.50 -9.33 10.97
N GLU A 71 23.54 -8.53 11.17
CA GLU A 71 23.42 -7.09 11.43
C GLU A 71 22.75 -6.36 10.26
N GLN A 72 23.19 -6.64 9.02
CA GLN A 72 22.61 -6.05 7.81
C GLN A 72 21.14 -6.45 7.60
N SER A 73 20.79 -7.71 7.88
CA SER A 73 19.41 -8.20 7.82
C SER A 73 18.53 -7.46 8.82
N GLN A 74 18.97 -7.33 10.07
CA GLN A 74 18.22 -6.62 11.10
C GLN A 74 18.04 -5.13 10.79
N GLU A 75 19.08 -4.47 10.25
CA GLU A 75 18.98 -3.08 9.82
C GLU A 75 17.99 -2.93 8.65
N THR A 76 18.02 -3.86 7.69
CA THR A 76 17.10 -3.89 6.56
C THR A 76 15.66 -4.07 7.04
N ASP A 77 15.42 -5.01 7.96
CA ASP A 77 14.10 -5.24 8.54
C ASP A 77 13.57 -4.00 9.27
N ARG A 78 14.43 -3.30 10.03
CA ARG A 78 14.05 -2.04 10.69
C ARG A 78 13.71 -0.95 9.69
N LYS A 79 14.55 -0.73 8.68
CA LYS A 79 14.30 0.26 7.61
C LYS A 79 13.01 -0.05 6.86
N PHE A 80 12.75 -1.33 6.59
CA PHE A 80 11.52 -1.76 5.95
C PHE A 80 10.31 -1.46 6.81
N GLN A 81 10.32 -1.83 8.10
CA GLN A 81 9.23 -1.54 9.04
C GLN A 81 8.97 -0.03 9.21
N GLU A 82 10.03 0.78 9.27
CA GLU A 82 9.92 2.24 9.35
C GLU A 82 9.31 2.82 8.06
N THR A 83 9.76 2.35 6.89
CA THR A 83 9.21 2.75 5.60
C THR A 83 7.74 2.38 5.50
N ASP A 84 7.36 1.16 5.90
CA ASP A 84 5.98 0.68 5.88
C ASP A 84 5.09 1.52 6.80
N ARG A 85 5.61 1.92 7.96
CA ARG A 85 4.91 2.83 8.88
C ARG A 85 4.71 4.21 8.26
N LEU A 86 5.75 4.81 7.70
CA LEU A 86 5.68 6.13 7.06
C LEU A 86 4.68 6.13 5.90
N LEU A 87 4.70 5.09 5.05
CA LEU A 87 3.75 4.93 3.95
C LEU A 87 2.30 4.85 4.45
N ARG A 88 2.04 4.14 5.55
CA ARG A 88 0.70 4.06 6.15
C ARG A 88 0.25 5.40 6.74
N GLU A 89 1.15 6.12 7.41
CA GLU A 89 0.84 7.44 7.98
C GLU A 89 0.55 8.48 6.88
N GLU A 90 1.38 8.52 5.82
CA GLU A 90 1.16 9.37 4.66
C GLU A 90 -0.13 9.00 3.90
N SER A 91 -0.41 7.72 3.70
CA SER A 91 -1.66 7.27 3.06
C SER A 91 -2.90 7.74 3.84
N LYS A 92 -2.86 7.65 5.18
CA LYS A 92 -3.95 8.17 6.04
C LYS A 92 -4.10 9.68 5.90
N ARG A 93 -2.98 10.41 5.86
CA ARG A 93 -2.99 11.87 5.70
C ARG A 93 -3.61 12.28 4.35
N VAL A 94 -3.20 11.63 3.26
CA VAL A 94 -3.75 11.88 1.92
C VAL A 94 -5.25 11.57 1.88
N ASN A 95 -5.68 10.42 2.42
CA ASN A 95 -7.10 10.06 2.47
C ASN A 95 -7.94 11.10 3.23
N ASN A 96 -7.43 11.59 4.37
CA ASN A 96 -8.10 12.64 5.14
C ASN A 96 -8.19 13.96 4.35
N GLN A 97 -7.12 14.35 3.66
CA GLN A 97 -7.12 15.55 2.83
C GLN A 97 -8.09 15.44 1.65
N ILE A 98 -8.15 14.28 0.99
CA ILE A 98 -9.12 14.01 -0.09
C ILE A 98 -10.56 14.11 0.44
N GLY A 99 -10.83 13.53 1.62
CA GLY A 99 -12.15 13.66 2.26
C GLY A 99 -12.52 15.11 2.56
N GLN A 100 -11.59 15.90 3.10
CA GLN A 100 -11.81 17.34 3.35
C GLN A 100 -12.06 18.13 2.06
N LEU A 101 -11.36 17.81 0.98
CA LEU A 101 -11.60 18.42 -0.34
C LEU A 101 -12.99 18.05 -0.87
N GLY A 102 -13.41 16.79 -0.71
CA GLY A 102 -14.77 16.34 -1.06
C GLY A 102 -15.85 17.15 -0.36
N ASN A 103 -15.72 17.34 0.96
CA ASN A 103 -16.67 18.14 1.74
C ASN A 103 -16.72 19.60 1.28
N ARG A 104 -15.56 20.24 1.05
CA ARG A 104 -15.49 21.61 0.53
C ARG A 104 -16.11 21.77 -0.85
N LEU A 105 -16.02 20.75 -1.71
CA LEU A 105 -16.70 20.75 -2.99
C LEU A 105 -18.22 20.67 -2.82
N GLY A 106 -18.72 19.91 -1.85
CA GLY A 106 -20.15 19.90 -1.47
C GLY A 106 -20.62 21.30 -1.06
N GLU A 107 -19.94 21.91 -0.07
CA GLU A 107 -20.25 23.26 0.42
C GLU A 107 -20.21 24.32 -0.71
N PHE A 108 -19.26 24.20 -1.64
CA PHE A 108 -19.17 25.08 -2.80
C PHE A 108 -20.40 24.95 -3.71
N VAL A 109 -20.84 23.72 -3.99
CA VAL A 109 -22.01 23.46 -4.83
C VAL A 109 -23.26 24.03 -4.17
N GLU A 110 -23.48 23.77 -2.88
CA GLU A 110 -24.59 24.34 -2.12
C GLU A 110 -24.59 25.87 -2.19
N SER A 111 -23.42 26.49 -2.05
CA SER A 111 -23.24 27.94 -2.11
C SER A 111 -23.56 28.53 -3.49
N GLN A 112 -23.38 27.77 -4.57
CA GLN A 112 -23.79 28.17 -5.92
C GLN A 112 -25.29 27.94 -6.16
N VAL A 113 -25.84 26.83 -5.67
CA VAL A 113 -27.24 26.46 -5.87
C VAL A 113 -28.18 27.40 -5.11
N ARG A 114 -27.83 27.78 -3.88
CA ARG A 114 -28.66 28.64 -3.02
C ARG A 114 -29.12 29.95 -3.70
N PRO A 115 -28.23 30.82 -4.23
CA PRO A 115 -28.66 32.04 -4.91
C PRO A 115 -29.37 31.76 -6.24
N ALA A 116 -28.98 30.70 -6.97
CA ALA A 116 -29.60 30.34 -8.24
C ALA A 116 -31.04 29.83 -8.06
N ALA A 117 -31.32 29.07 -6.99
CA ALA A 117 -32.62 28.47 -6.74
C ALA A 117 -33.75 29.51 -6.70
N VAL A 118 -33.52 30.70 -6.12
CA VAL A 118 -34.49 31.81 -6.11
C VAL A 118 -34.94 32.12 -7.53
N LYS A 119 -33.97 32.45 -8.39
CA LYS A 119 -34.21 32.88 -9.77
C LYS A 119 -34.88 31.76 -10.57
N LEU A 120 -34.34 30.55 -10.48
CA LEU A 120 -34.80 29.40 -11.26
C LEU A 120 -36.24 29.01 -10.94
N PHE A 121 -36.64 29.02 -9.66
CA PHE A 121 -38.02 28.70 -9.29
C PHE A 121 -38.99 29.84 -9.57
N GLN A 122 -38.55 31.10 -9.45
CA GLN A 122 -39.35 32.26 -9.88
C GLN A 122 -39.65 32.21 -11.39
N GLU A 123 -38.67 31.86 -12.22
CA GLU A 123 -38.85 31.66 -13.68
C GLU A 123 -39.83 30.52 -13.99
N ARG A 124 -39.95 29.52 -13.10
CA ARG A 124 -40.97 28.45 -13.17
C ARG A 124 -42.32 28.84 -12.58
N GLY A 125 -42.52 30.12 -12.23
CA GLY A 125 -43.77 30.64 -11.67
C GLY A 125 -43.98 30.32 -10.18
N ILE A 126 -42.94 29.86 -9.47
CA ILE A 126 -42.99 29.58 -8.04
C ILE A 126 -42.48 30.82 -7.28
N ALA A 127 -43.38 31.54 -6.65
CA ALA A 127 -43.06 32.77 -5.90
C ALA A 127 -42.32 32.44 -4.59
N VAL A 128 -40.99 32.32 -4.67
CA VAL A 128 -40.11 32.05 -3.52
C VAL A 128 -40.26 33.15 -2.46
N LYS A 129 -40.60 32.77 -1.23
CA LYS A 129 -40.71 33.68 -0.08
C LYS A 129 -39.54 33.55 0.89
N GLU A 130 -39.10 32.32 1.11
CA GLU A 130 -38.07 32.00 2.08
C GLU A 130 -37.14 30.92 1.51
N ILE A 131 -35.86 31.02 1.89
CA ILE A 131 -34.87 29.99 1.67
C ILE A 131 -34.22 29.65 3.00
N ALA A 132 -34.17 28.36 3.31
CA ALA A 132 -33.43 27.82 4.45
C ALA A 132 -32.38 26.83 3.96
N SER A 133 -31.22 26.80 4.60
CA SER A 133 -30.12 25.90 4.21
C SER A 133 -29.62 25.10 5.40
N ASN A 134 -29.04 23.95 5.12
CA ASN A 134 -28.45 23.03 6.11
C ASN A 134 -29.48 22.73 7.22
N THR A 135 -30.71 22.43 6.79
CA THR A 135 -31.81 22.20 7.72
C THR A 135 -31.69 20.79 8.27
N TYR A 136 -31.36 20.71 9.54
CA TYR A 136 -31.22 19.45 10.26
C TYR A 136 -32.30 19.32 11.34
N ILE A 137 -32.91 18.14 11.42
CA ILE A 137 -33.82 17.79 12.51
C ILE A 137 -33.58 16.35 12.96
N GLN A 138 -33.58 16.15 14.28
CA GLN A 138 -33.46 14.84 14.91
C GLN A 138 -34.73 14.55 15.71
N THR A 139 -35.35 13.39 15.51
CA THR A 139 -36.48 12.90 16.30
C THR A 139 -36.17 11.50 16.80
N GLY A 140 -35.86 11.38 18.10
CA GLY A 140 -35.41 10.11 18.69
C GLY A 140 -34.09 9.65 18.05
N LYS A 141 -34.10 8.46 17.44
CA LYS A 141 -32.92 7.87 16.78
C LYS A 141 -32.82 8.20 15.28
N GLU A 142 -33.83 8.83 14.70
CA GLU A 142 -33.84 9.16 13.27
C GLU A 142 -33.58 10.65 13.06
N GLY A 143 -32.79 10.97 12.04
CA GLY A 143 -32.46 12.34 11.63
C GLY A 143 -32.82 12.57 10.17
N LEU A 144 -33.07 13.83 9.84
CA LEU A 144 -33.27 14.28 8.46
C LEU A 144 -32.44 15.55 8.24
N GLU A 145 -31.56 15.48 7.25
CA GLU A 145 -30.75 16.60 6.77
C GLU A 145 -31.19 16.98 5.36
N ILE A 146 -31.30 18.27 5.11
CA ILE A 146 -31.72 18.85 3.84
C ILE A 146 -30.82 20.04 3.54
N ASP A 147 -30.08 19.97 2.44
CA ASP A 147 -29.12 21.00 2.05
C ASP A 147 -29.81 22.35 1.84
N LEU A 148 -30.95 22.36 1.13
CA LEU A 148 -31.67 23.58 0.80
C LEU A 148 -33.18 23.37 0.72
N LEU A 149 -33.92 24.29 1.33
CA LEU A 149 -35.37 24.41 1.28
C LEU A 149 -35.75 25.72 0.60
N VAL A 150 -36.65 25.62 -0.38
CA VAL A 150 -37.31 26.78 -1.00
C VAL A 150 -38.77 26.75 -0.62
N ILE A 151 -39.25 27.81 0.03
CA ILE A 151 -40.57 27.85 0.66
C ILE A 151 -41.37 29.01 0.06
N ASN A 152 -42.61 28.72 -0.34
CA ASN A 152 -43.60 29.73 -0.68
C ASN A 152 -44.82 29.65 0.27
N SER A 153 -46.02 30.04 -0.17
CA SER A 153 -47.23 29.98 0.70
C SER A 153 -47.93 28.62 0.74
N SER A 154 -47.65 27.73 -0.21
CA SER A 154 -48.38 26.48 -0.45
C SER A 154 -47.48 25.29 -0.78
N ASP A 155 -46.23 25.53 -1.14
CA ASP A 155 -45.25 24.57 -1.64
C ASP A 155 -43.93 24.73 -0.88
N ILE A 156 -43.25 23.60 -0.71
CA ILE A 156 -41.89 23.53 -0.20
C ILE A 156 -41.08 22.61 -1.11
N ILE A 157 -39.92 23.08 -1.56
CA ILE A 157 -39.04 22.32 -2.45
C ILE A 157 -37.78 21.97 -1.66
N LEU A 158 -37.55 20.67 -1.48
CA LEU A 158 -36.33 20.13 -0.90
C LEU A 158 -35.32 19.90 -2.01
N ILE A 159 -34.12 20.45 -1.87
CA ILE A 159 -33.08 20.42 -2.87
C ILE A 159 -31.86 19.74 -2.26
N GLU A 160 -31.46 18.62 -2.87
CA GLU A 160 -30.19 17.94 -2.59
C GLU A 160 -29.13 18.47 -3.56
N ALA A 161 -27.97 18.89 -3.07
CA ALA A 161 -26.88 19.47 -3.85
C ALA A 161 -25.63 18.59 -3.80
N LYS A 162 -25.14 18.14 -4.97
CA LYS A 162 -23.94 17.32 -5.09
C LYS A 162 -22.98 17.85 -6.13
N SER A 163 -21.68 17.70 -5.92
CA SER A 163 -20.67 17.98 -6.96
C SER A 163 -20.90 17.09 -8.20
N LYS A 164 -21.23 15.82 -7.98
CA LYS A 164 -21.71 14.88 -8.99
C LYS A 164 -22.92 14.13 -8.44
N VAL A 165 -24.04 14.17 -9.17
CA VAL A 165 -25.26 13.45 -8.78
C VAL A 165 -25.20 12.01 -9.29
N SER A 166 -25.47 11.05 -8.42
CA SER A 166 -25.65 9.64 -8.73
C SER A 166 -27.12 9.21 -8.61
N GLU A 167 -27.42 7.99 -9.08
CA GLU A 167 -28.76 7.42 -8.89
C GLU A 167 -29.08 7.15 -7.41
N ASP A 168 -28.08 6.76 -6.61
CA ASP A 168 -28.24 6.55 -5.17
C ASP A 168 -28.59 7.85 -4.46
N ASP A 169 -27.95 8.98 -4.80
CA ASP A 169 -28.32 10.29 -4.26
C ASP A 169 -29.80 10.63 -4.54
N VAL A 170 -30.28 10.32 -5.75
CA VAL A 170 -31.69 10.50 -6.11
C VAL A 170 -32.60 9.62 -5.25
N ASN A 171 -32.23 8.36 -5.06
CA ASN A 171 -33.01 7.41 -4.25
C ASN A 171 -33.07 7.83 -2.78
N GLU A 172 -31.93 8.19 -2.19
CA GLU A 172 -31.89 8.69 -0.81
C GLU A 172 -32.73 9.96 -0.66
N HIS A 173 -32.65 10.89 -1.62
CA HIS A 173 -33.46 12.11 -1.57
C HIS A 173 -34.97 11.83 -1.64
N LEU A 174 -35.38 10.83 -2.44
CA LEU A 174 -36.77 10.39 -2.47
C LEU A 174 -37.24 9.84 -1.12
N GLU A 175 -36.37 9.14 -0.39
CA GLU A 175 -36.67 8.73 0.98
C GLU A 175 -36.80 9.93 1.92
N ARG A 176 -35.88 10.91 1.82
CA ARG A 176 -35.94 12.17 2.60
C ARG A 176 -37.28 12.88 2.38
N LEU A 177 -37.69 13.05 1.11
CA LEU A 177 -38.98 13.64 0.72
C LEU A 177 -40.16 12.90 1.34
N SER A 178 -40.17 11.56 1.26
CA SER A 178 -41.28 10.74 1.78
C SER A 178 -41.50 10.85 3.29
N LYS A 179 -40.45 11.18 4.04
CA LYS A 179 -40.48 11.31 5.51
C LYS A 179 -40.63 12.77 5.95
N PHE A 180 -40.49 13.75 5.04
CA PHE A 180 -40.38 15.17 5.39
C PHE A 180 -41.51 15.67 6.30
N LYS A 181 -42.78 15.45 5.93
CA LYS A 181 -43.93 15.94 6.71
C LYS A 181 -43.99 15.37 8.13
N ARG A 182 -43.50 14.15 8.33
CA ARG A 182 -43.40 13.52 9.66
C ARG A 182 -42.41 14.27 10.56
N PHE A 183 -41.30 14.74 10.00
CA PHE A 183 -40.31 15.53 10.72
C PHE A 183 -40.70 17.01 10.83
N PHE A 184 -41.40 17.57 9.85
CA PHE A 184 -41.83 18.97 9.82
C PHE A 184 -43.36 19.11 9.77
N PRO A 185 -44.08 18.78 10.85
CA PRO A 185 -45.55 18.79 10.86
C PRO A 185 -46.16 20.18 10.60
N ARG A 186 -45.40 21.27 10.86
CA ARG A 186 -45.81 22.64 10.50
C ARG A 186 -46.07 22.85 8.99
N TYR A 187 -45.54 21.97 8.14
CA TYR A 187 -45.72 22.01 6.69
C TYR A 187 -46.66 20.91 6.18
N GLU A 188 -47.51 20.33 7.02
CA GLU A 188 -48.42 19.24 6.64
C GLU A 188 -49.36 19.61 5.48
N SER A 189 -49.89 20.84 5.50
CA SER A 189 -50.77 21.39 4.47
C SER A 189 -50.03 21.84 3.20
N TYR A 190 -48.70 21.87 3.21
CA TYR A 190 -47.89 22.29 2.08
C TYR A 190 -47.72 21.12 1.11
N ARG A 191 -47.60 21.43 -0.18
CA ARG A 191 -47.17 20.48 -1.19
C ARG A 191 -45.65 20.36 -1.15
N VAL A 192 -45.14 19.19 -0.83
CA VAL A 192 -43.70 18.93 -0.81
C VAL A 192 -43.27 18.52 -2.21
N LEU A 193 -42.29 19.21 -2.77
CA LEU A 193 -41.65 18.94 -4.05
C LEU A 193 -40.16 18.65 -3.82
N GLY A 194 -39.51 18.06 -4.81
CA GLY A 194 -38.10 17.71 -4.74
C GLY A 194 -37.30 18.23 -5.93
N ALA A 195 -36.04 18.56 -5.68
CA ALA A 195 -35.05 18.82 -6.71
C ALA A 195 -33.72 18.14 -6.36
N VAL A 196 -32.96 17.79 -7.39
CA VAL A 196 -31.53 17.49 -7.28
C VAL A 196 -30.74 18.53 -8.05
N ALA A 197 -29.64 18.97 -7.48
CA ALA A 197 -28.75 19.95 -8.06
C ALA A 197 -27.32 19.42 -8.12
N GLY A 198 -26.63 19.66 -9.23
CA GLY A 198 -25.21 19.35 -9.27
C GLY A 198 -24.45 19.89 -10.46
N MET A 199 -23.13 19.96 -10.29
CA MET A 199 -22.22 20.44 -11.33
C MET A 199 -22.08 19.40 -12.44
N VAL A 200 -22.04 18.12 -12.06
CA VAL A 200 -22.03 17.00 -13.00
C VAL A 200 -23.25 16.12 -12.77
N ILE A 201 -24.11 16.03 -13.79
CA ILE A 201 -25.27 15.13 -13.78
C ILE A 201 -25.22 14.26 -15.03
N PRO A 202 -24.87 12.97 -14.91
CA PRO A 202 -24.97 12.03 -16.02
C PRO A 202 -26.37 12.03 -16.64
N LEU A 203 -26.46 11.87 -17.96
CA LEU A 203 -27.72 12.01 -18.70
C LEU A 203 -28.78 10.98 -18.27
N ASP A 204 -28.35 9.76 -17.98
CA ASP A 204 -29.17 8.67 -17.44
C ASP A 204 -29.71 9.01 -16.04
N VAL A 205 -28.87 9.55 -15.15
CA VAL A 205 -29.27 10.02 -13.81
C VAL A 205 -30.24 11.20 -13.90
N SER A 206 -29.96 12.17 -14.77
CA SER A 206 -30.86 13.31 -15.04
C SER A 206 -32.25 12.84 -15.50
N ARG A 207 -32.29 11.91 -16.47
CA ARG A 207 -33.56 11.31 -16.94
C ARG A 207 -34.25 10.51 -15.85
N TYR A 208 -33.50 9.83 -14.98
CA TYR A 208 -34.06 9.10 -13.85
C TYR A 208 -34.73 10.03 -12.84
N ALA A 209 -34.03 11.08 -12.39
CA ALA A 209 -34.57 12.11 -11.51
C ALA A 209 -35.82 12.79 -12.10
N TYR A 210 -35.77 13.14 -13.39
CA TYR A 210 -36.92 13.66 -14.13
C TYR A 210 -38.13 12.70 -14.03
N ARG A 211 -37.95 11.40 -14.32
CA ARG A 211 -39.04 10.41 -14.25
C ARG A 211 -39.58 10.19 -12.84
N LYS A 212 -38.77 10.42 -11.81
CA LYS A 212 -39.20 10.37 -10.41
C LYS A 212 -39.97 11.61 -9.97
N GLY A 213 -40.11 12.61 -10.84
CA GLY A 213 -40.85 13.83 -10.59
C GLY A 213 -40.04 14.89 -9.85
N LEU A 214 -38.70 14.83 -9.93
CA LEU A 214 -37.80 15.82 -9.35
C LEU A 214 -37.40 16.89 -10.38
N PHE A 215 -37.29 18.13 -9.91
CA PHE A 215 -36.56 19.13 -10.67
C PHE A 215 -35.07 18.74 -10.73
N VAL A 216 -34.44 19.01 -11.86
CA VAL A 216 -33.02 18.72 -12.10
C VAL A 216 -32.33 20.03 -12.40
N ILE A 217 -31.49 20.49 -11.49
CA ILE A 217 -30.73 21.73 -11.61
C ILE A 217 -29.30 21.36 -12.00
N GLY A 218 -28.87 21.74 -13.19
CA GLY A 218 -27.53 21.44 -13.70
C GLY A 218 -26.87 22.64 -14.34
N GLN A 219 -25.60 22.48 -14.71
CA GLN A 219 -24.84 23.51 -15.38
C GLN A 219 -25.19 23.58 -16.87
N SER A 220 -25.38 24.80 -17.38
CA SER A 220 -25.47 25.11 -18.81
C SER A 220 -24.60 26.35 -19.10
N GLY A 221 -23.44 26.12 -19.71
CA GLY A 221 -22.40 27.14 -19.81
C GLY A 221 -21.92 27.57 -18.42
N ASP A 222 -21.90 28.87 -18.15
CA ASP A 222 -21.46 29.41 -16.86
C ASP A 222 -22.58 29.53 -15.80
N ASN A 223 -23.81 29.12 -16.14
CA ASN A 223 -24.98 29.29 -15.27
C ASN A 223 -25.59 27.96 -14.85
N LEU A 224 -26.24 27.96 -13.68
CA LEU A 224 -27.16 26.90 -13.28
C LEU A 224 -28.53 27.12 -13.93
N VAL A 225 -29.15 26.05 -14.42
CA VAL A 225 -30.47 26.04 -15.05
C VAL A 225 -31.28 24.83 -14.60
N ILE A 226 -32.61 24.93 -14.67
CA ILE A 226 -33.49 23.75 -14.54
C ILE A 226 -33.51 23.04 -15.90
N LEU A 227 -32.97 21.82 -15.94
CA LEU A 227 -32.83 20.99 -17.14
C LEU A 227 -34.15 20.32 -17.58
N ASN A 228 -35.17 20.28 -16.71
CA ASN A 228 -36.48 19.78 -17.09
C ASN A 228 -37.06 20.60 -18.24
N ASP A 229 -37.86 19.99 -19.12
CA ASP A 229 -38.61 20.72 -20.13
C ASP A 229 -39.87 21.42 -19.54
N ASP A 230 -40.63 22.12 -20.37
CA ASP A 230 -41.87 22.82 -19.96
C ASP A 230 -43.05 21.87 -19.71
N LYS A 231 -42.94 20.64 -20.24
CA LYS A 231 -43.95 19.59 -20.07
C LYS A 231 -43.83 18.89 -18.72
N PHE A 232 -42.68 19.00 -18.07
CA PHE A 232 -42.43 18.44 -16.76
C PHE A 232 -43.50 18.84 -15.73
N ARG A 233 -43.88 17.88 -14.90
CA ARG A 233 -44.79 18.06 -13.78
C ARG A 233 -44.16 17.44 -12.53
N PRO A 234 -43.84 18.25 -11.50
CA PRO A 234 -43.19 17.73 -10.32
C PRO A 234 -44.17 16.86 -9.52
N ARG A 235 -43.66 15.77 -8.96
CA ARG A 235 -44.42 14.91 -8.04
C ARG A 235 -44.58 15.64 -6.70
N GLY A 236 -45.70 15.40 -6.02
CA GLY A 236 -45.90 15.83 -4.63
C GLY A 236 -45.64 14.66 -3.66
N TRP A 237 -45.09 14.95 -2.49
CA TRP A 237 -44.87 14.02 -1.38
C TRP A 237 -45.67 14.41 -0.13
#